data_AF-A0A351L0W9-F1
#
_entry.id   AF-A0A351L0W9-F1
#
_cell.length_a   1.000
_cell.length_b   1.000
_cell.length_c   1.000
_cell.angle_alpha   90.00
_cell.angle_beta   90.00
_cell.angle_gamma   90.00
#
_symmetry.space_group_name_H-M   'P 1'
#
loop_
_entity.id
_entity.type
_entity.pdbx_description
1 polymer ?
#
loop_
_entity_poly.entity_id
_entity_poly.type
_entity_poly.pdbx_seq_one_letter_code
_entity_poly.pdbx_strand_id
1 'polypeptide(L)'
;MTATDKARKTNTANATKTQKSHVKALDKCISYNEKLRLMVLEVLREESGRELANEARFNGGEFDWETHNAQFRADYSETPLKELMRAARTLYGLTDMDAIRDRRTKHRGIRNERIARNEVGANSSSQYLDSDADVDDDIDDLE
;
A
#
# COMPACT_ATOMS: atom_id res chain seq x y z
N MET A 1 13.07 -81.80 4.61
CA MET A 1 13.62 -80.78 3.69
C MET A 1 12.53 -79.76 3.45
N THR A 2 12.80 -78.53 3.86
CA THR A 2 11.86 -77.46 4.16
C THR A 2 11.45 -76.68 2.91
N ALA A 3 10.14 -76.45 2.77
CA ALA A 3 9.53 -75.53 1.81
C ALA A 3 9.98 -74.09 2.08
N THR A 4 10.23 -73.32 1.02
CA THR A 4 10.37 -71.86 1.11
C THR A 4 9.49 -71.18 0.06
N ASP A 5 8.37 -70.67 0.55
CA ASP A 5 7.48 -69.72 -0.09
C ASP A 5 8.23 -68.45 -0.51
N LYS A 6 8.13 -68.08 -1.79
CA LYS A 6 8.62 -66.79 -2.29
C LYS A 6 7.58 -65.70 -1.99
N ALA A 7 7.89 -64.90 -0.98
CA ALA A 7 7.12 -63.71 -0.59
C ALA A 7 7.01 -62.69 -1.74
N ARG A 8 5.77 -62.36 -2.10
CA ARG A 8 5.37 -61.30 -3.03
C ARG A 8 5.56 -59.93 -2.37
N LYS A 9 6.55 -59.15 -2.81
CA LYS A 9 6.74 -57.75 -2.40
C LYS A 9 5.66 -56.87 -3.05
N THR A 10 4.74 -56.35 -2.25
CA THR A 10 3.86 -55.25 -2.64
C THR A 10 4.56 -53.92 -2.33
N ASN A 11 4.99 -53.20 -3.36
CA ASN A 11 5.45 -51.82 -3.23
C ASN A 11 4.23 -50.92 -3.02
N THR A 12 3.97 -50.57 -1.77
CA THR A 12 3.01 -49.52 -1.42
C THR A 12 3.66 -48.17 -1.75
N ALA A 13 3.32 -47.60 -2.90
CA ALA A 13 3.65 -46.23 -3.25
C ALA A 13 2.88 -45.30 -2.30
N ASN A 14 3.51 -44.85 -1.22
CA ASN A 14 3.02 -43.75 -0.40
C ASN A 14 3.14 -42.46 -1.22
N ALA A 15 2.09 -42.18 -2.02
CA ALA A 15 1.85 -40.87 -2.57
C ALA A 15 1.44 -39.94 -1.42
N THR A 16 2.42 -39.33 -0.77
CA THR A 16 2.21 -38.21 0.17
C THR A 16 1.65 -37.05 -0.63
N LYS A 17 0.32 -36.99 -0.77
CA LYS A 17 -0.39 -35.78 -1.20
C LYS A 17 -0.05 -34.72 -0.16
N THR A 18 0.85 -33.80 -0.50
CA THR A 18 1.07 -32.58 0.26
C THR A 18 -0.26 -31.81 0.23
N GLN A 19 -1.10 -32.02 1.24
CA GLN A 19 -2.29 -31.22 1.43
C GLN A 19 -1.78 -29.79 1.59
N LYS A 20 -2.03 -28.93 0.58
CA LYS A 20 -1.82 -27.49 0.73
C LYS A 20 -2.56 -27.08 2.00
N SER A 21 -1.84 -26.63 3.02
CA SER A 21 -2.50 -26.21 4.25
C SER A 21 -3.50 -25.13 3.90
N HIS A 22 -4.73 -25.30 4.36
CA HIS A 22 -5.77 -24.31 4.14
C HIS A 22 -5.41 -23.06 4.96
N VAL A 23 -4.96 -22.01 4.28
CA VAL A 23 -4.68 -20.70 4.88
C VAL A 23 -5.98 -19.90 4.89
N LYS A 24 -6.39 -19.38 6.05
CA LYS A 24 -7.60 -18.55 6.16
C LYS A 24 -7.39 -17.24 5.40
N ALA A 25 -8.46 -16.71 4.82
CA ALA A 25 -8.37 -15.50 4.00
C ALA A 25 -7.82 -14.29 4.79
N LEU A 26 -8.24 -14.11 6.05
CA LEU A 26 -7.80 -13.01 6.90
C LEU A 26 -6.32 -13.08 7.29
N ASP A 27 -5.71 -14.27 7.31
CA ASP A 27 -4.28 -14.44 7.61
C ASP A 27 -3.39 -13.91 6.46
N LYS A 28 -3.98 -13.62 5.30
CA LYS A 28 -3.31 -13.00 4.16
C LYS A 28 -3.41 -11.47 4.19
N CYS A 29 -4.24 -10.91 5.07
CA CYS A 29 -4.38 -9.47 5.18
C CYS A 29 -3.13 -8.87 5.82
N ILE A 30 -2.69 -7.72 5.32
CA ILE A 30 -1.63 -6.95 5.96
C ILE A 30 -2.05 -6.50 7.36
N SER A 31 -1.08 -6.46 8.28
CA SER A 31 -1.33 -6.03 9.65
C SER A 31 -1.76 -4.56 9.70
N TYR A 32 -2.46 -4.16 10.74
CA TYR A 32 -2.85 -2.76 10.92
C TYR A 32 -1.62 -1.84 10.98
N ASN A 33 -0.55 -2.25 11.64
CA ASN A 33 0.69 -1.48 11.69
C ASN A 33 1.29 -1.27 10.29
N GLU A 34 1.24 -2.28 9.42
CA GLU A 34 1.70 -2.15 8.04
C GLU A 34 0.81 -1.21 7.22
N LYS A 35 -0.52 -1.23 7.45
CA LYS A 35 -1.43 -0.25 6.84
C LYS A 35 -1.03 1.18 7.21
N LEU A 36 -0.74 1.44 8.50
CA LEU A 36 -0.28 2.76 8.95
C LEU A 36 1.07 3.13 8.31
N ARG A 37 2.01 2.19 8.22
CA ARG A 37 3.32 2.41 7.58
C ARG A 37 3.17 2.81 6.11
N LEU A 38 2.38 2.07 5.36
CA LEU A 38 2.10 2.35 3.95
C LEU A 38 1.38 3.69 3.76
N MET A 39 0.48 4.05 4.68
CA MET A 39 -0.20 5.34 4.66
C MET A 39 0.77 6.52 4.84
N VAL A 40 1.69 6.42 5.81
CA VAL A 40 2.71 7.47 6.01
C VAL A 40 3.66 7.55 4.82
N LEU A 41 4.06 6.40 4.25
CA LEU A 41 4.87 6.37 3.01
C LEU A 41 4.18 7.08 1.85
N GLU A 42 2.88 6.85 1.66
CA GLU A 42 2.09 7.50 0.62
C GLU A 42 2.13 9.03 0.77
N VAL A 43 1.88 9.53 1.98
CA VAL A 43 1.88 10.97 2.27
C VAL A 43 3.26 11.59 2.08
N LEU A 44 4.32 10.96 2.60
CA LEU A 44 5.69 11.48 2.48
C LEU A 44 6.16 11.54 1.03
N ARG A 45 5.83 10.53 0.21
CA ARG A 45 6.13 10.53 -1.22
C ARG A 45 5.44 11.67 -1.93
N GLU A 46 4.17 11.89 -1.64
CA GLU A 46 3.39 12.95 -2.28
C GLU A 46 3.85 14.35 -1.83
N GLU A 47 4.14 14.56 -0.55
CA GLU A 47 4.65 15.85 -0.06
C GLU A 47 6.02 16.18 -0.66
N SER A 48 6.98 15.25 -0.60
CA SER A 48 8.32 15.47 -1.15
C SER A 48 8.28 15.68 -2.67
N GLY A 49 7.49 14.90 -3.40
CA GLY A 49 7.31 15.10 -4.84
C GLY A 49 6.69 16.45 -5.18
N ARG A 50 5.71 16.94 -4.40
CA ARG A 50 5.09 18.25 -4.63
C ARG A 50 6.06 19.40 -4.38
N GLU A 51 6.84 19.31 -3.31
CA GLU A 51 7.86 20.30 -2.96
C GLU A 51 8.91 20.41 -4.07
N LEU A 52 9.49 19.27 -4.47
CA LEU A 52 10.48 19.20 -5.54
C LEU A 52 9.91 19.62 -6.91
N ALA A 53 8.65 19.27 -7.19
CA ALA A 53 7.98 19.73 -8.40
C ALA A 53 7.79 21.25 -8.41
N ASN A 54 7.42 21.84 -7.28
CA ASN A 54 7.27 23.29 -7.17
C ASN A 54 8.62 24.01 -7.32
N GLU A 55 9.67 23.47 -6.71
CA GLU A 55 11.03 23.98 -6.86
C GLU A 55 11.50 23.93 -8.32
N ALA A 56 11.32 22.79 -9.00
CA ALA A 56 11.66 22.67 -10.41
C ALA A 56 10.91 23.71 -11.26
N ARG A 57 9.61 23.88 -11.03
CA ARG A 57 8.80 24.89 -11.74
C ARG A 57 9.28 26.31 -11.49
N PHE A 58 9.66 26.64 -10.26
CA PHE A 58 10.19 27.97 -9.93
C PHE A 58 11.53 28.23 -10.65
N ASN A 59 12.35 27.19 -10.78
CA ASN A 59 13.64 27.25 -11.46
C ASN A 59 13.54 27.08 -13.00
N GLY A 60 12.33 27.01 -13.56
CA GLY A 60 12.12 26.82 -15.01
C GLY A 60 12.47 25.43 -15.53
N GLY A 61 12.62 24.44 -14.63
CA GLY A 61 12.87 23.05 -14.95
C GLY A 61 11.59 22.19 -14.98
N GLU A 62 11.77 20.92 -15.35
CA GLU A 62 10.74 19.89 -15.30
C GLU A 62 11.01 18.92 -14.16
N PHE A 63 9.93 18.42 -13.56
CA PHE A 63 10.00 17.41 -12.50
C PHE A 63 9.42 16.09 -12.98
N ASP A 64 10.24 15.04 -12.93
CA ASP A 64 9.83 13.69 -13.30
C ASP A 64 9.31 12.90 -12.10
N TRP A 65 7.98 12.76 -12.05
CA TRP A 65 7.29 11.97 -11.04
C TRP A 65 7.63 10.48 -11.08
N GLU A 66 7.92 9.92 -12.25
CA GLU A 66 8.21 8.49 -12.37
C GLU A 66 9.56 8.16 -11.74
N THR A 67 10.59 8.92 -12.11
CA THR A 67 11.93 8.81 -11.50
C THR A 67 11.90 9.03 -10.00
N HIS A 68 11.22 10.09 -9.53
CA HIS A 68 11.09 10.35 -8.09
C HIS A 68 10.39 9.18 -7.36
N ASN A 69 9.29 8.65 -7.91
CA ASN A 69 8.58 7.54 -7.30
C ASN A 69 9.40 6.24 -7.27
N ALA A 70 10.25 6.01 -8.26
CA ALA A 70 11.16 4.87 -8.28
C ALA A 70 12.24 5.00 -7.19
N GLN A 71 12.88 6.16 -7.11
CA GLN A 71 13.89 6.47 -6.10
C GLN A 71 13.31 6.40 -4.68
N PHE A 72 12.18 7.07 -4.45
CA PHE A 72 11.51 7.07 -3.14
C PHE A 72 11.17 5.63 -2.68
N ARG A 73 10.69 4.77 -3.58
CA ARG A 73 10.45 3.36 -3.23
C ARG A 73 11.74 2.63 -2.89
N ALA A 74 12.80 2.82 -3.68
CA ALA A 74 14.08 2.17 -3.43
C ALA A 74 14.68 2.58 -2.07
N ASP A 75 14.54 3.86 -1.71
CA ASP A 75 15.14 4.42 -0.50
C ASP A 75 14.33 4.09 0.76
N TYR A 76 12.99 4.03 0.66
CA TYR A 76 12.12 4.01 1.83
C TYR A 76 11.18 2.79 1.94
N SER A 77 11.18 1.84 1.00
CA SER A 77 10.22 0.71 1.03
C SER A 77 10.27 -0.12 2.31
N GLU A 78 11.45 -0.24 2.93
CA GLU A 78 11.69 -1.02 4.14
C GLU A 78 11.78 -0.16 5.42
N THR A 79 11.59 1.16 5.32
CA THR A 79 11.72 2.06 6.46
C THR A 79 10.61 1.78 7.48
N PRO A 80 10.94 1.66 8.78
CA PRO A 80 9.95 1.39 9.82
C PRO A 80 9.06 2.60 10.10
N LEU A 81 7.80 2.34 10.50
CA LEU A 81 6.79 3.38 10.79
C LEU A 81 7.32 4.48 11.72
N LYS A 82 8.08 4.13 12.75
CA LYS A 82 8.64 5.10 13.71
C LYS A 82 9.54 6.14 13.05
N GLU A 83 10.37 5.72 12.09
CA GLU A 83 11.29 6.62 11.38
C GLU A 83 10.52 7.49 10.37
N LEU A 84 9.53 6.91 9.69
CA LEU A 84 8.64 7.64 8.79
C LEU A 84 7.86 8.73 9.55
N MET A 85 7.31 8.41 10.72
CA MET A 85 6.63 9.40 11.58
C MET A 85 7.58 10.52 12.03
N ARG A 86 8.85 10.20 12.30
CA ARG A 86 9.86 11.22 12.63
C ARG A 86 10.11 12.13 11.43
N ALA A 87 10.29 11.58 10.23
CA ALA A 87 10.47 12.36 9.01
C ALA A 87 9.25 13.26 8.74
N ALA A 88 8.03 12.73 8.89
CA ALA A 88 6.79 13.48 8.70
C ALA A 88 6.69 14.69 9.65
N ARG A 89 7.07 14.49 10.92
CA ARG A 89 7.11 15.57 11.90
C ARG A 89 8.18 16.61 11.56
N THR A 90 9.40 16.17 11.25
CA THR A 90 10.54 17.07 11.05
C THR A 90 10.42 17.87 9.76
N LEU A 91 9.93 17.27 8.68
CA LEU A 91 9.87 17.92 7.36
C LEU A 91 8.56 18.67 7.14
N TYR A 92 7.44 18.12 7.62
CA TYR A 92 6.09 18.60 7.26
C TYR A 92 5.23 19.00 8.45
N GLY A 93 5.76 18.93 9.67
CA GLY A 93 5.02 19.29 10.89
C GLY A 93 3.85 18.35 11.23
N LEU A 94 3.81 17.14 10.65
CA LEU A 94 2.74 16.16 10.89
C LEU A 94 3.07 15.37 12.17
N THR A 95 2.39 15.69 13.28
CA THR A 95 2.79 15.27 14.63
C THR A 95 2.35 13.85 15.01
N ASP A 96 1.24 13.40 14.44
CA ASP A 96 0.49 12.20 14.80
C ASP A 96 -0.22 11.61 13.57
N MET A 97 -0.95 10.51 13.76
CA MET A 97 -1.62 9.80 12.68
C MET A 97 -2.83 10.56 12.12
N ASP A 98 -3.46 11.43 12.89
CA ASP A 98 -4.62 12.19 12.46
C ASP A 98 -4.21 13.30 11.51
N ALA A 99 -3.12 14.01 11.82
CA ALA A 99 -2.48 14.94 10.89
C ALA A 99 -2.07 14.27 9.56
N ILE A 100 -1.63 13.01 9.60
CA ILE A 100 -1.31 12.21 8.40
C ILE A 100 -2.58 11.88 7.61
N ARG A 101 -3.66 11.45 8.28
CA ARG A 101 -4.94 11.13 7.65
C ARG A 101 -5.54 12.36 6.96
N ASP A 102 -5.60 13.49 7.65
CA ASP A 102 -6.06 14.76 7.11
C ASP A 102 -5.27 15.17 5.87
N ARG A 103 -3.94 15.01 5.94
CA ARG A 103 -3.05 15.32 4.81
C ARG A 103 -3.34 14.42 3.61
N ARG A 104 -3.50 13.13 3.85
CA ARG A 104 -3.84 12.14 2.82
C ARG A 104 -5.18 12.44 2.15
N THR A 105 -6.19 12.84 2.93
CA THR A 105 -7.51 13.25 2.39
C THR A 105 -7.36 14.45 1.47
N LYS A 106 -6.56 15.46 1.85
CA LYS A 106 -6.24 16.61 0.97
C LYS A 106 -5.56 16.17 -0.32
N HIS A 107 -4.60 15.25 -0.26
CA HIS A 107 -3.95 14.70 -1.47
C HIS A 107 -4.94 14.01 -2.40
N ARG A 108 -5.83 13.17 -1.87
CA ARG A 108 -6.89 12.52 -2.63
C ARG A 108 -7.82 13.54 -3.28
N GLY A 109 -8.26 14.55 -2.52
CA GLY A 109 -9.10 15.64 -3.04
C GLY A 109 -8.47 16.32 -4.26
N ILE A 110 -7.20 16.73 -4.16
CA ILE A 110 -6.48 17.37 -5.28
C ILE A 110 -6.36 16.43 -6.48
N ARG A 111 -6.11 15.14 -6.26
CA ARG A 111 -6.04 14.14 -7.33
C ARG A 111 -7.38 14.00 -8.04
N ASN A 112 -8.47 13.89 -7.29
CA ASN A 112 -9.82 13.74 -7.82
C ASN A 112 -10.23 14.99 -8.61
N GLU A 113 -9.92 16.19 -8.13
CA GLU A 113 -10.15 17.44 -8.86
C GLU A 113 -9.37 17.52 -10.18
N ARG A 114 -8.14 16.98 -10.24
CA ARG A 114 -7.37 16.92 -11.49
C ARG A 114 -7.98 15.95 -12.49
N ILE A 115 -8.46 14.79 -12.02
CA ILE A 115 -9.13 13.80 -12.86
C ILE A 115 -10.44 14.40 -13.40
N ALA A 116 -11.28 14.96 -12.53
CA ALA A 116 -12.53 15.60 -12.93
C ALA A 116 -12.32 16.73 -13.98
N ARG A 117 -11.28 17.56 -13.81
CA ARG A 117 -10.93 18.60 -14.80
C ARG A 117 -10.50 18.03 -16.15
N ASN A 118 -9.81 16.89 -16.16
CA ASN A 118 -9.42 16.22 -17.40
C ASN A 118 -10.61 15.52 -18.08
N GLU A 119 -11.56 14.99 -17.31
CA GLU A 119 -12.77 14.35 -17.81
C GLU A 119 -13.76 15.34 -18.43
N VAL A 120 -13.84 16.58 -17.91
CA VAL A 120 -14.68 17.64 -18.53
C VAL A 120 -14.14 18.06 -19.91
N GLY A 121 -12.88 17.77 -20.23
CA GLY A 121 -12.27 18.00 -21.55
C GLY A 121 -12.36 16.81 -22.52
N ALA A 122 -12.76 15.63 -22.05
CA ALA A 122 -12.85 14.41 -22.86
C ALA A 122 -14.24 13.80 -22.72
N ASN A 123 -15.09 13.99 -23.74
CA ASN A 123 -16.42 13.38 -23.79
C ASN A 123 -16.38 11.87 -23.45
N SER A 124 -17.04 11.53 -22.34
CA SER A 124 -17.66 10.25 -21.97
C SER A 124 -16.87 8.96 -22.22
N SER A 125 -16.36 8.36 -21.13
CA SER A 125 -16.78 7.02 -20.68
C SER A 125 -15.73 6.45 -19.72
N SER A 126 -15.96 6.57 -18.41
CA SER A 126 -15.48 5.59 -17.43
C SER A 126 -16.08 5.94 -16.06
N GLN A 127 -17.28 5.45 -15.84
CA GLN A 127 -17.97 5.51 -14.57
C GLN A 127 -17.32 4.52 -13.58
N TYR A 128 -16.26 4.97 -12.90
CA TYR A 128 -15.85 4.41 -11.61
C TYR A 128 -16.00 5.52 -10.58
N LEU A 129 -17.25 5.69 -10.12
CA LEU A 129 -17.52 6.39 -8.88
C LEU A 129 -16.86 5.56 -7.77
N ASP A 130 -15.69 5.98 -7.31
CA ASP A 130 -15.10 5.57 -6.03
C ASP A 130 -16.00 6.14 -4.93
N SER A 131 -17.13 5.46 -4.70
CA SER A 131 -18.10 5.78 -3.66
C SER A 131 -17.63 5.23 -2.31
N ASP A 132 -16.39 5.54 -1.93
CA ASP A 132 -15.98 5.61 -0.52
C ASP A 132 -16.11 7.08 -0.10
N ALA A 133 -17.38 7.52 -0.08
CA ALA A 133 -17.78 8.69 0.65
C ALA A 133 -17.54 8.42 2.13
N ASP A 134 -16.71 9.25 2.75
CA ASP A 134 -16.72 9.60 4.17
C ASP A 134 -17.21 8.48 5.10
N VAL A 135 -16.41 7.42 5.25
CA VAL A 135 -16.46 6.66 6.50
C VAL A 135 -15.63 7.47 7.48
N ASP A 136 -16.31 8.38 8.19
CA ASP A 136 -15.87 8.87 9.50
C ASP A 136 -15.53 7.62 10.32
N ASP A 137 -14.24 7.36 10.49
CA ASP A 137 -13.70 6.25 11.28
C ASP A 137 -13.74 6.64 12.77
N ASP A 138 -14.85 7.25 13.21
CA ASP A 138 -15.22 7.44 14.61
C ASP A 138 -15.66 6.07 15.18
N ILE A 139 -14.69 5.15 15.28
CA ILE A 139 -14.78 4.04 16.24
C ILE A 139 -14.31 4.59 17.59
N ASP A 140 -15.10 5.49 18.15
CA ASP A 140 -15.09 5.86 19.56
C ASP A 140 -16.47 5.52 20.12
N ASP A 141 -16.74 4.22 20.27
CA ASP A 141 -17.61 3.63 21.30
C ASP A 141 -17.84 2.14 21.01
N LEU A 142 -16.95 1.29 21.53
CA LEU A 142 -17.33 -0.05 21.93
C LEU A 142 -16.83 -0.22 23.36
N GLU A 143 -17.79 -0.25 24.29
CA GLU A 143 -17.64 -0.39 25.76
C GLU A 143 -16.53 -1.34 26.22
#